data_AF-A0A2I0VJV0-F1
#
_entry.id   AF-A0A2I0VJV0-F1
#
_cell.length_a   1.000
_cell.length_b   1.000
_cell.length_c   1.000
_cell.angle_alpha   90.00
_cell.angle_beta   90.00
_cell.angle_gamma   90.00
#
_symmetry.space_group_name_H-M   'P 1'
#
loop_
_entity.id
_entity.type
_entity.pdbx_description
1 polymer ?
#
loop_
_entity_poly.entity_id
_entity_poly.type
_entity_poly.pdbx_seq_one_letter_code
_entity_poly.pdbx_strand_id
1 'polypeptide(L)'
;MPQPERDRSNGGAMIVRVRSRDGLERVGVPDPNSATVGTLKNLIQSQLGVPVPSQTLSRDRNLLIAKSPVEVASLSDLTDPSMPLSALGISHGSFVFLSYEGLRTVPGPVGSATVTPAGSFGRKMTMDDLIARQMRVSRQENPHCESASFDRDAAHAFQLYVNETLAFAIKRGGFMYGRIGEGGAVEVDFIYEPPQVGTEDILTLLRDPEEEKLVDAIATGLGMRRVGFVFTQAVGREGKGEYTMSSREVIQAAELQAEGGIEEWVTAVVKLEVNEDGAADVHFEAFQLSDICVKLFKEGWFDTEAVDGDPKVSKMKKDVVVGTKDVREVDNDFFLVPVKISDHQVNRFL
;
A
#
# COMPACT_ATOMS: atom_id res chain seq x y z
N MET A 1 -12.10 -9.09 55.98
CA MET A 1 -12.95 -9.94 55.12
C MET A 1 -12.11 -11.10 54.63
N PRO A 2 -12.46 -12.35 55.00
CA PRO A 2 -11.78 -13.52 54.45
C PRO A 2 -12.28 -13.78 53.03
N GLN A 3 -11.34 -14.07 52.11
CA GLN A 3 -11.67 -14.57 50.78
C GLN A 3 -12.24 -16.00 50.89
N PRO A 4 -13.19 -16.39 50.03
CA PRO A 4 -13.87 -17.67 50.16
C PRO A 4 -12.95 -18.84 49.75
N GLU A 5 -13.12 -19.93 50.48
CA GLU A 5 -12.52 -21.25 50.26
C GLU A 5 -12.65 -21.69 48.81
N ARG A 6 -11.53 -22.10 48.20
CA ARG A 6 -11.57 -22.86 46.95
C ARG A 6 -11.97 -24.28 47.27
N ASP A 7 -13.20 -24.60 46.92
CA ASP A 7 -13.73 -25.95 46.89
C ASP A 7 -12.82 -26.84 46.01
N ARG A 8 -12.16 -27.80 46.65
CA ARG A 8 -11.29 -28.79 45.99
C ARG A 8 -12.11 -30.04 45.69
N SER A 9 -12.80 -30.04 44.56
CA SER A 9 -13.27 -31.28 43.92
C SER A 9 -13.35 -31.13 42.41
N ASN A 10 -12.20 -30.96 41.75
CA ASN A 10 -12.12 -31.05 40.29
C ASN A 10 -11.46 -32.39 39.94
N GLY A 11 -12.27 -33.46 39.82
CA GLY A 11 -11.88 -34.66 39.09
C GLY A 11 -11.59 -34.23 37.65
N GLY A 12 -10.31 -34.20 37.27
CA GLY A 12 -9.88 -33.51 36.05
C GLY A 12 -10.48 -34.14 34.80
N ALA A 13 -11.40 -33.44 34.13
CA ALA A 13 -11.97 -33.88 32.86
C ALA A 13 -10.86 -34.11 31.81
N MET A 14 -10.92 -35.25 31.15
CA MET A 14 -10.01 -35.63 30.06
C MET A 14 -10.62 -35.20 28.72
N ILE A 15 -9.80 -34.76 27.77
CA ILE A 15 -10.25 -34.53 26.39
C ILE A 15 -9.60 -35.57 25.49
N VAL A 16 -10.40 -36.32 24.75
CA VAL A 16 -9.96 -37.22 23.69
C VAL A 16 -10.17 -36.53 22.33
N ARG A 17 -9.17 -36.56 21.46
CA ARG A 17 -9.24 -35.96 20.13
C ARG A 17 -9.70 -37.02 19.13
N VAL A 18 -10.94 -36.90 18.66
CA VAL A 18 -11.54 -37.87 17.74
C VAL A 18 -11.39 -37.35 16.31
N ARG A 19 -10.63 -38.06 15.48
CA ARG A 19 -10.44 -37.75 14.06
C ARG A 19 -11.34 -38.67 13.24
N SER A 20 -12.24 -38.09 12.45
CA SER A 20 -13.06 -38.81 11.47
C SER A 20 -12.86 -38.24 10.06
N ARG A 21 -13.63 -38.73 9.09
CA ARG A 21 -13.70 -38.15 7.74
C ARG A 21 -14.24 -36.71 7.73
N ASP A 22 -15.00 -36.33 8.76
CA ASP A 22 -15.67 -35.04 8.88
C ASP A 22 -14.81 -33.97 9.58
N GLY A 23 -13.68 -34.36 10.20
CA GLY A 23 -12.78 -33.42 10.86
C GLY A 23 -12.14 -33.95 12.13
N LEU A 24 -11.55 -33.04 12.91
CA LEU A 24 -11.00 -33.32 14.24
C LEU A 24 -11.90 -32.68 15.29
N GLU A 25 -12.55 -33.49 16.10
CA GLU A 25 -13.46 -33.05 17.16
C GLU A 25 -12.90 -33.44 18.54
N ARG A 26 -13.34 -32.74 19.58
CA ARG A 26 -12.91 -32.98 20.96
C ARG A 26 -14.06 -33.60 21.74
N VAL A 27 -13.82 -34.78 22.31
CA VAL A 27 -14.77 -35.45 23.19
C VAL A 27 -14.31 -35.30 24.63
N GLY A 28 -15.14 -34.66 25.46
CA GLY A 28 -14.91 -34.55 26.89
C GLY A 28 -15.27 -35.85 27.60
N VAL A 29 -14.36 -36.34 28.43
CA VAL A 29 -14.49 -37.53 29.28
C VAL A 29 -14.47 -37.05 30.73
N PRO A 30 -15.65 -36.93 31.39
CA PRO A 30 -15.77 -36.35 32.73
C PRO A 30 -15.00 -37.13 33.81
N ASP A 31 -15.02 -38.46 33.75
CA ASP A 31 -14.40 -39.36 34.73
C ASP A 31 -13.32 -40.24 34.07
N PRO A 32 -12.10 -39.73 33.85
CA PRO A 32 -11.05 -40.46 33.14
C PRO A 32 -10.63 -41.76 33.82
N ASN A 33 -10.70 -41.83 35.16
CA ASN A 33 -10.23 -42.96 35.95
C ASN A 33 -11.12 -44.21 35.81
N SER A 34 -12.38 -44.04 35.41
CA SER A 34 -13.34 -45.12 35.19
C SER A 34 -13.81 -45.22 33.73
N ALA A 35 -13.18 -44.47 32.82
CA ALA A 35 -13.59 -44.43 31.42
C ALA A 35 -13.17 -45.72 30.69
N THR A 36 -14.13 -46.37 30.03
CA THR A 36 -13.90 -47.53 29.16
C THR A 36 -14.13 -47.18 27.69
N VAL A 37 -13.80 -48.11 26.79
CA VAL A 37 -14.16 -48.02 25.37
C VAL A 37 -15.67 -47.82 25.18
N GLY A 38 -16.50 -48.52 25.97
CA GLY A 38 -17.95 -48.34 25.97
C GLY A 38 -18.38 -46.92 26.37
N THR A 39 -17.74 -46.36 27.41
CA THR A 39 -17.95 -44.97 27.82
C THR A 39 -17.60 -44.01 26.68
N LEU A 40 -16.46 -44.21 26.02
CA LEU A 40 -16.03 -43.36 24.90
C LEU A 40 -17.01 -43.42 23.71
N LYS A 41 -17.51 -44.62 23.36
CA LYS A 41 -18.51 -44.78 22.29
C LYS A 41 -19.81 -44.04 22.60
N ASN A 42 -20.28 -44.12 23.84
CA ASN A 42 -21.47 -43.39 24.29
C ASN A 42 -21.25 -41.87 24.27
N LEU A 43 -20.06 -41.41 24.68
CA LEU A 43 -19.70 -39.99 24.63
C LEU A 43 -19.63 -39.47 23.19
N ILE A 44 -19.07 -40.24 22.25
CA ILE A 44 -19.09 -39.92 20.81
C ILE A 44 -20.53 -39.83 20.29
N GLN A 45 -21.43 -40.73 20.69
CA GLN A 45 -22.83 -40.64 20.30
C GLN A 45 -23.50 -39.37 20.85
N SER A 46 -23.32 -39.07 22.13
CA SER A 46 -23.96 -37.92 22.78
C SER A 46 -23.39 -36.56 22.34
N GLN A 47 -22.09 -36.44 22.13
CA GLN A 47 -21.41 -35.18 21.81
C GLN A 47 -21.25 -34.94 20.31
N LEU A 48 -21.06 -36.01 19.52
CA LEU A 48 -20.75 -35.93 18.09
C LEU A 48 -21.85 -36.50 17.19
N GLY A 49 -22.91 -37.07 17.76
CA GLY A 49 -24.09 -37.56 17.03
C GLY A 49 -23.86 -38.82 16.20
N VAL A 50 -22.79 -39.60 16.44
CA VAL A 50 -22.51 -40.85 15.71
C VAL A 50 -23.07 -42.04 16.50
N PRO A 51 -24.06 -42.81 15.98
CA PRO A 51 -24.64 -43.94 16.70
C PRO A 51 -23.61 -45.01 17.08
N VAL A 52 -23.64 -45.52 18.32
CA VAL A 52 -22.70 -46.56 18.79
C VAL A 52 -22.57 -47.76 17.83
N PRO A 53 -23.66 -48.29 17.22
CA PRO A 53 -23.56 -49.42 16.29
C PRO A 53 -22.80 -49.11 14.99
N SER A 54 -22.71 -47.84 14.58
CA SER A 54 -21.97 -47.44 13.39
C SER A 54 -20.52 -47.04 13.67
N GLN A 55 -20.11 -46.98 14.93
CA GLN A 55 -18.76 -46.56 15.32
C GLN A 55 -17.74 -47.71 15.22
N THR A 56 -16.77 -47.54 14.33
CA THR A 56 -15.50 -48.28 14.38
C THR A 56 -14.41 -47.34 14.89
N LEU A 57 -13.76 -47.70 16.00
CA LEU A 57 -12.72 -46.90 16.64
C LEU A 57 -11.37 -47.59 16.49
N SER A 58 -10.32 -46.80 16.27
CA SER A 58 -8.95 -47.28 16.26
C SER A 58 -7.95 -46.26 16.81
N ARG A 59 -6.82 -46.71 17.35
CA ARG A 59 -5.64 -45.86 17.57
C ARG A 59 -4.79 -45.68 16.31
N ASP A 60 -4.98 -46.53 15.30
CA ASP A 60 -4.27 -46.43 14.02
C ASP A 60 -4.95 -45.42 13.09
N ARG A 61 -4.15 -44.48 12.58
CA ARG A 61 -4.56 -43.52 11.55
C ARG A 61 -5.06 -44.20 10.29
N ASN A 62 -4.53 -45.39 9.99
CA ASN A 62 -4.84 -46.12 8.76
C ASN A 62 -6.33 -46.50 8.66
N LEU A 63 -7.07 -46.49 9.78
CA LEU A 63 -8.52 -46.70 9.79
C LEU A 63 -9.26 -45.74 8.85
N LEU A 64 -8.78 -44.50 8.69
CA LEU A 64 -9.45 -43.48 7.85
C LEU A 64 -9.12 -43.58 6.36
N ILE A 65 -8.16 -44.42 5.97
CA ILE A 65 -7.76 -44.64 4.57
C ILE A 65 -8.05 -46.06 4.09
N ALA A 66 -8.53 -46.94 4.98
CA ALA A 66 -8.96 -48.29 4.65
C ALA A 66 -10.06 -48.25 3.58
N LYS A 67 -9.93 -49.10 2.55
CA LYS A 67 -10.81 -49.10 1.37
C LYS A 67 -11.81 -50.26 1.37
N SER A 68 -11.63 -51.22 2.28
CA SER A 68 -12.51 -52.38 2.39
C SER A 68 -12.97 -52.62 3.84
N PRO A 69 -14.17 -53.21 4.05
CA PRO A 69 -14.63 -53.57 5.40
C PRO A 69 -13.69 -54.53 6.14
N VAL A 70 -12.95 -55.36 5.40
CA VAL A 70 -11.97 -56.31 5.96
C VAL A 70 -10.76 -55.57 6.54
N GLU A 71 -10.26 -54.54 5.86
CA GLU A 71 -9.19 -53.67 6.37
C GLU A 71 -9.65 -52.84 7.58
N VAL A 72 -10.89 -52.36 7.57
CA VAL A 72 -11.47 -51.64 8.71
C VAL A 72 -11.57 -52.54 9.94
N ALA A 73 -11.97 -53.80 9.77
CA ALA A 73 -12.06 -54.77 10.85
C ALA A 73 -10.70 -55.17 11.43
N SER A 74 -9.65 -55.27 10.60
CA SER A 74 -8.29 -55.61 11.08
C SER A 74 -7.60 -54.48 11.84
N LEU A 75 -8.03 -53.24 11.62
CA LEU A 75 -7.50 -52.04 12.27
C LEU A 75 -8.28 -51.61 13.52
N SER A 76 -9.41 -52.26 13.82
CA SER A 76 -10.27 -51.94 14.97
C SER A 76 -9.68 -52.54 16.26
N ASP A 77 -8.86 -51.76 16.98
CA ASP A 77 -8.24 -52.16 18.26
C ASP A 77 -9.07 -51.75 19.49
N LEU A 78 -10.17 -51.00 19.29
CA LEU A 78 -11.08 -50.50 20.32
C LEU A 78 -12.45 -51.24 20.26
N THR A 79 -12.41 -52.56 20.34
CA THR A 79 -13.59 -53.44 20.18
C THR A 79 -14.27 -53.83 21.49
N ASP A 80 -13.50 -54.13 22.55
CA ASP A 80 -14.01 -54.55 23.86
C ASP A 80 -14.58 -53.35 24.66
N PRO A 81 -15.90 -53.27 24.90
CA PRO A 81 -16.53 -52.16 25.61
C PRO A 81 -16.11 -52.02 27.08
N SER A 82 -15.62 -53.11 27.69
CA SER A 82 -15.24 -53.17 29.11
C SER A 82 -13.80 -52.72 29.36
N MET A 83 -12.99 -52.62 28.30
CA MET A 83 -11.57 -52.30 28.43
C MET A 83 -11.37 -50.83 28.87
N PRO A 84 -10.56 -50.56 29.93
CA PRO A 84 -10.24 -49.20 30.36
C PRO A 84 -9.44 -48.43 29.30
N LEU A 85 -9.75 -47.15 29.10
CA LEU A 85 -9.02 -46.30 28.14
C LEU A 85 -7.53 -46.17 28.48
N SER A 86 -7.20 -46.14 29.77
CA SER A 86 -5.82 -46.07 30.28
C SER A 86 -4.99 -47.32 29.92
N ALA A 87 -5.60 -48.51 29.96
CA ALA A 87 -4.96 -49.77 29.56
C ALA A 87 -4.61 -49.78 28.05
N LEU A 88 -5.35 -49.01 27.27
CA LEU A 88 -5.13 -48.81 25.84
C LEU A 88 -4.23 -47.61 25.53
N GLY A 89 -3.59 -46.99 26.53
CA GLY A 89 -2.70 -45.84 26.33
C GLY A 89 -3.43 -44.58 25.85
N ILE A 90 -4.74 -44.49 26.06
CA ILE A 90 -5.52 -43.28 25.76
C ILE A 90 -5.51 -42.40 27.02
N SER A 91 -4.81 -41.27 26.93
CA SER A 91 -4.67 -40.24 27.97
C SER A 91 -5.22 -38.89 27.47
N HIS A 92 -5.20 -37.87 28.32
CA HIS A 92 -5.63 -36.52 27.91
C HIS A 92 -4.86 -36.07 26.65
N GLY A 93 -5.60 -35.66 25.62
CA GLY A 93 -5.07 -35.23 24.33
C GLY A 93 -4.78 -36.34 23.32
N SER A 94 -4.93 -37.63 23.68
CA SER A 94 -4.72 -38.74 22.77
C SER A 94 -5.66 -38.69 21.56
N PHE A 95 -5.16 -39.15 20.42
CA PHE A 95 -5.93 -39.30 19.19
C PHE A 95 -6.62 -40.66 19.14
N VAL A 96 -7.89 -40.64 18.74
CA VAL A 96 -8.66 -41.82 18.38
C VAL A 96 -9.26 -41.56 16.99
N PHE A 97 -9.13 -42.53 16.10
CA PHE A 97 -9.68 -42.47 14.76
C PHE A 97 -11.05 -43.14 14.75
N LEU A 98 -12.03 -42.48 14.15
CA LEU A 98 -13.42 -42.91 14.08
C LEU A 98 -13.84 -43.06 12.62
N SER A 99 -14.23 -44.29 12.25
CA SER A 99 -14.87 -44.61 10.98
C SER A 99 -16.33 -45.00 11.23
N TYR A 100 -17.24 -44.49 10.40
CA TYR A 100 -18.67 -44.82 10.39
C TYR A 100 -19.27 -44.53 9.02
N GLU A 101 -20.39 -45.19 8.73
CA GLU A 101 -21.19 -44.98 7.52
C GLU A 101 -22.36 -44.03 7.80
N GLY A 102 -22.82 -43.32 6.75
CA GLY A 102 -23.94 -42.37 6.82
C GLY A 102 -23.54 -40.91 6.98
N LEU A 103 -24.39 -39.96 6.55
CA LEU A 103 -24.14 -38.52 6.64
C LEU A 103 -24.61 -37.98 8.00
N ARG A 104 -23.88 -37.02 8.59
CA ARG A 104 -24.32 -36.28 9.77
C ARG A 104 -24.16 -34.77 9.58
N THR A 105 -24.92 -34.00 10.33
CA THR A 105 -24.76 -32.54 10.41
C THR A 105 -23.65 -32.23 11.41
N VAL A 106 -22.51 -31.74 10.90
CA VAL A 106 -21.38 -31.32 11.74
C VAL A 106 -21.57 -29.84 12.07
N PRO A 107 -21.50 -29.42 13.35
CA PRO A 107 -21.46 -28.02 13.70
C PRO A 107 -20.29 -27.34 12.99
N GLY A 108 -20.55 -26.24 12.28
CA GLY A 108 -19.48 -25.43 11.70
C GLY A 108 -18.50 -24.95 12.78
N PRO A 109 -17.29 -24.48 12.41
CA PRO A 109 -16.30 -24.04 13.37
C PRO A 109 -16.90 -23.03 14.36
N VAL A 110 -16.85 -23.35 15.66
CA VAL A 110 -17.31 -22.44 16.72
C VAL A 110 -16.40 -21.22 16.66
N GLY A 111 -16.95 -20.08 16.20
CA GLY A 111 -16.18 -18.87 15.93
C GLY A 111 -16.15 -18.42 14.46
N SER A 112 -17.03 -18.93 13.59
CA SER A 112 -17.33 -18.28 12.30
C SER A 112 -18.04 -16.94 12.53
N ALA A 113 -17.32 -15.97 13.10
CA ALA A 113 -17.51 -14.59 12.72
C ALA A 113 -17.44 -14.54 11.19
N THR A 114 -18.37 -13.80 10.59
CA THR A 114 -18.28 -13.32 9.21
C THR A 114 -16.83 -13.12 8.82
N VAL A 115 -16.34 -13.93 7.87
CA VAL A 115 -15.02 -13.80 7.30
C VAL A 115 -14.96 -12.43 6.62
N THR A 116 -14.50 -11.42 7.35
CA THR A 116 -13.96 -10.20 6.75
C THR A 116 -12.59 -10.60 6.20
N PRO A 117 -12.35 -10.54 4.89
CA PRO A 117 -11.10 -11.03 4.33
C PRO A 117 -9.96 -10.08 4.73
N ALA A 118 -9.17 -10.49 5.72
CA ALA A 118 -7.79 -10.08 5.85
C ALA A 118 -6.91 -11.25 5.36
N GLY A 119 -6.06 -11.00 4.35
CA GLY A 119 -4.94 -11.88 4.02
C GLY A 119 -5.13 -12.85 2.85
N SER A 120 -4.87 -12.34 1.64
CA SER A 120 -4.08 -12.87 0.51
C SER A 120 -3.63 -14.34 0.35
N PHE A 121 -4.20 -15.36 1.01
CA PHE A 121 -3.87 -16.77 0.71
C PHE A 121 -5.11 -17.55 0.26
N GLY A 122 -5.22 -17.79 -1.06
CA GLY A 122 -6.16 -18.75 -1.65
C GLY A 122 -7.23 -18.19 -2.60
N ARG A 123 -7.27 -16.87 -2.85
CA ARG A 123 -8.12 -16.32 -3.92
C ARG A 123 -7.53 -16.75 -5.27
N LYS A 124 -8.26 -17.54 -6.05
CA LYS A 124 -7.93 -17.76 -7.46
C LYS A 124 -7.89 -16.38 -8.12
N MET A 125 -6.72 -15.95 -8.59
CA MET A 125 -6.59 -14.70 -9.34
C MET A 125 -7.59 -14.74 -10.50
N THR A 126 -8.54 -13.83 -10.49
CA THR A 126 -9.41 -13.60 -11.66
C THR A 126 -8.64 -12.77 -12.69
N MET A 127 -9.09 -12.78 -13.95
CA MET A 127 -8.54 -11.84 -14.94
C MET A 127 -8.69 -10.39 -14.48
N ASP A 128 -9.78 -10.06 -13.79
CA ASP A 128 -9.97 -8.73 -13.20
C ASP A 128 -8.97 -8.43 -12.08
N ASP A 129 -8.59 -9.43 -11.26
CA ASP A 129 -7.55 -9.29 -10.24
C ASP A 129 -6.15 -9.12 -10.89
N LEU A 130 -5.93 -9.69 -12.08
CA LEU A 130 -4.71 -9.49 -12.88
C LEU A 130 -4.69 -8.09 -13.53
N ILE A 131 -5.81 -7.66 -14.10
CA ILE A 131 -5.98 -6.33 -14.71
C ILE A 131 -5.84 -5.23 -13.65
N ALA A 132 -6.43 -5.42 -12.46
CA ALA A 132 -6.31 -4.49 -11.34
C ALA A 132 -4.88 -4.37 -10.79
N ARG A 133 -4.03 -5.37 -11.04
CA ARG A 133 -2.60 -5.33 -10.71
C ARG A 133 -1.74 -4.74 -11.82
N GLN A 134 -2.27 -4.58 -13.02
CA GLN A 134 -1.54 -3.99 -14.13
C GLN A 134 -1.47 -2.47 -13.91
N MET A 135 -0.25 -1.93 -13.92
CA MET A 135 -0.03 -0.51 -13.71
C MET A 135 -0.44 0.25 -14.97
N ARG A 136 -1.60 0.92 -14.91
CA ARG A 136 -2.17 1.67 -16.03
C ARG A 136 -1.90 3.15 -15.85
N VAL A 137 -1.31 3.76 -16.87
CA VAL A 137 -1.10 5.20 -16.95
C VAL A 137 -2.16 5.79 -17.86
N SER A 138 -2.94 6.71 -17.31
CA SER A 138 -3.95 7.50 -18.01
C SER A 138 -3.80 8.96 -17.62
N ARG A 139 -4.21 9.85 -18.52
CA ARG A 139 -4.23 11.29 -18.23
C ARG A 139 -5.17 11.57 -17.07
N GLN A 140 -4.70 12.38 -16.12
CA GLN A 140 -5.53 12.96 -15.09
C GLN A 140 -6.02 14.32 -15.59
N GLU A 141 -7.34 14.51 -15.62
CA GLU A 141 -7.95 15.69 -16.24
C GLU A 141 -7.92 16.91 -15.32
N ASN A 142 -8.10 16.72 -14.02
CA ASN A 142 -8.18 17.81 -13.06
C ASN A 142 -7.05 17.71 -12.01
N PRO A 143 -6.37 18.82 -11.69
CA PRO A 143 -5.49 18.88 -10.54
C PRO A 143 -6.32 18.88 -9.25
N HIS A 144 -5.71 18.50 -8.14
CA HIS A 144 -6.24 18.73 -6.79
C HIS A 144 -6.05 20.18 -6.36
N CYS A 145 -5.06 20.87 -6.91
CA CYS A 145 -4.88 22.32 -6.77
C CYS A 145 -5.81 23.09 -7.71
N GLU A 146 -6.75 23.87 -7.17
CA GLU A 146 -7.71 24.64 -7.98
C GLU A 146 -7.02 25.74 -8.80
N SER A 147 -6.10 26.46 -8.17
CA SER A 147 -5.30 27.49 -8.82
C SER A 147 -4.04 27.80 -8.02
N ALA A 148 -3.04 28.37 -8.67
CA ALA A 148 -1.84 28.88 -8.04
C ALA A 148 -1.73 30.39 -8.27
N SER A 149 -1.40 31.15 -7.23
CA SER A 149 -1.05 32.56 -7.34
C SER A 149 0.34 32.80 -6.74
N PHE A 150 1.06 33.75 -7.30
CA PHE A 150 2.44 34.06 -6.90
C PHE A 150 2.53 35.52 -6.50
N ASP A 151 3.09 35.79 -5.32
CA ASP A 151 3.39 37.16 -4.92
C ASP A 151 4.25 37.84 -5.99
N ARG A 152 3.84 39.06 -6.34
CA ARG A 152 4.43 39.80 -7.46
C ARG A 152 5.90 40.10 -7.21
N ASP A 153 6.25 40.49 -5.99
CA ASP A 153 7.61 40.88 -5.64
C ASP A 153 8.50 39.63 -5.57
N ALA A 154 7.99 38.51 -5.04
CA ALA A 154 8.68 37.23 -5.04
C ALA A 154 8.93 36.69 -6.46
N ALA A 155 7.91 36.70 -7.31
CA ALA A 155 8.02 36.27 -8.71
C ALA A 155 9.00 37.17 -9.47
N HIS A 156 8.91 38.50 -9.29
CA HIS A 156 9.78 39.46 -9.96
C HIS A 156 11.24 39.35 -9.50
N ALA A 157 11.50 39.14 -8.21
CA ALA A 157 12.86 38.94 -7.69
C ALA A 157 13.51 37.69 -8.29
N PHE A 158 12.76 36.58 -8.35
CA PHE A 158 13.23 35.35 -8.97
C PHE A 158 13.48 35.52 -10.48
N GLN A 159 12.58 36.22 -11.18
CA GLN A 159 12.73 36.53 -12.61
C GLN A 159 13.97 37.39 -12.90
N LEU A 160 14.13 38.52 -12.19
CA LEU A 160 15.24 39.46 -12.40
C LEU A 160 16.59 38.79 -12.20
N TYR A 161 16.73 38.02 -11.12
CA TYR A 161 17.99 37.35 -10.83
C TYR A 161 18.41 36.41 -11.96
N VAL A 162 17.46 35.63 -12.49
CA VAL A 162 17.76 34.65 -13.53
C VAL A 162 18.04 35.34 -14.88
N ASN A 163 17.30 36.41 -15.19
CA ASN A 163 17.48 37.18 -16.42
C ASN A 163 18.81 37.96 -16.43
N GLU A 164 19.08 38.73 -15.38
CA GLU A 164 20.22 39.65 -15.34
C GLU A 164 21.55 38.95 -15.04
N THR A 165 21.54 37.88 -14.23
CA THR A 165 22.79 37.27 -13.72
C THR A 165 23.25 36.08 -14.54
N LEU A 166 22.32 35.30 -15.09
CA LEU A 166 22.64 33.98 -15.65
C LEU A 166 22.35 33.84 -17.14
N ALA A 167 21.63 34.81 -17.74
CA ALA A 167 21.11 34.70 -19.10
C ALA A 167 20.47 33.31 -19.37
N PHE A 168 19.87 32.73 -18.32
CA PHE A 168 19.30 31.38 -18.28
C PHE A 168 20.22 30.25 -18.79
N ALA A 169 21.55 30.43 -18.79
CA ALA A 169 22.49 29.37 -19.15
C ALA A 169 22.52 28.22 -18.12
N ILE A 170 21.96 28.46 -16.93
CA ILE A 170 22.00 27.57 -15.78
C ILE A 170 20.61 27.51 -15.14
N LYS A 171 20.09 26.30 -14.90
CA LYS A 171 18.84 26.08 -14.17
C LYS A 171 18.97 26.51 -12.71
N ARG A 172 17.88 27.03 -12.16
CA ARG A 172 17.71 27.29 -10.72
C ARG A 172 16.36 26.81 -10.26
N GLY A 173 16.23 26.56 -8.97
CA GLY A 173 14.94 26.29 -8.37
C GLY A 173 14.88 26.65 -6.88
N GLY A 174 13.68 26.58 -6.35
CA GLY A 174 13.38 26.97 -4.98
C GLY A 174 12.10 26.33 -4.47
N PHE A 175 12.01 26.22 -3.15
CA PHE A 175 10.80 25.81 -2.46
C PHE A 175 9.86 26.98 -2.29
N MET A 176 8.61 26.79 -2.69
CA MET A 176 7.56 27.78 -2.59
C MET A 176 6.86 27.65 -1.24
N TYR A 177 6.74 28.76 -0.53
CA TYR A 177 6.04 28.85 0.75
C TYR A 177 4.85 29.79 0.67
N GLY A 178 3.78 29.40 1.32
CA GLY A 178 2.57 30.19 1.35
C GLY A 178 1.39 29.48 1.99
N ARG A 179 0.18 29.76 1.52
CA ARG A 179 -1.08 29.29 2.12
C ARG A 179 -1.89 28.47 1.12
N ILE A 180 -2.76 27.60 1.66
CA ILE A 180 -3.76 26.88 0.89
C ILE A 180 -5.12 27.43 1.34
N GLY A 181 -5.80 28.13 0.44
CA GLY A 181 -7.11 28.72 0.65
C GLY A 181 -8.24 27.68 0.55
N GLU A 182 -9.47 28.16 0.73
CA GLU A 182 -10.66 27.33 0.50
C GLU A 182 -10.70 26.84 -0.96
N GLY A 183 -11.13 25.59 -1.17
CA GLY A 183 -11.19 24.99 -2.51
C GLY A 183 -9.87 24.44 -3.05
N GLY A 184 -8.75 24.60 -2.33
CA GLY A 184 -7.44 24.10 -2.76
C GLY A 184 -6.66 25.10 -3.61
N ALA A 185 -7.00 26.39 -3.52
CA ALA A 185 -6.22 27.46 -4.14
C ALA A 185 -4.90 27.69 -3.37
N VAL A 186 -3.77 27.61 -4.05
CA VAL A 186 -2.44 27.83 -3.48
C VAL A 186 -2.02 29.28 -3.69
N GLU A 187 -1.69 29.95 -2.60
CA GLU A 187 -1.13 31.30 -2.57
C GLU A 187 0.35 31.20 -2.19
N VAL A 188 1.26 31.51 -3.11
CA VAL A 188 2.71 31.52 -2.86
C VAL A 188 3.13 32.93 -2.43
N ASP A 189 3.62 33.06 -1.21
CA ASP A 189 4.07 34.33 -0.63
C ASP A 189 5.57 34.57 -0.84
N PHE A 190 6.40 33.53 -0.75
CA PHE A 190 7.85 33.65 -1.00
C PHE A 190 8.48 32.35 -1.51
N ILE A 191 9.68 32.49 -2.09
CA ILE A 191 10.49 31.38 -2.60
C ILE A 191 11.78 31.33 -1.79
N TYR A 192 12.07 30.16 -1.20
CA TYR A 192 13.35 29.87 -0.58
C TYR A 192 14.22 29.09 -1.56
N GLU A 193 15.38 29.64 -1.91
CA GLU A 193 16.36 28.98 -2.78
C GLU A 193 17.38 28.23 -1.93
N PRO A 194 17.32 26.89 -1.84
CA PRO A 194 18.34 26.13 -1.14
C PRO A 194 19.69 26.24 -1.86
N PRO A 195 20.81 25.92 -1.18
CA PRO A 195 22.10 25.73 -1.84
C PRO A 195 21.94 24.76 -3.02
N GLN A 196 22.47 25.11 -4.19
CA GLN A 196 22.18 24.36 -5.42
C GLN A 196 23.30 24.49 -6.45
N VAL A 197 23.38 23.51 -7.34
CA VAL A 197 24.26 23.49 -8.52
C VAL A 197 23.40 23.24 -9.75
N GLY A 198 23.34 24.23 -10.63
CA GLY A 198 22.67 24.12 -11.91
C GLY A 198 23.66 23.94 -13.06
N THR A 199 23.20 23.30 -14.12
CA THR A 199 23.73 23.39 -15.49
C THR A 199 22.58 23.77 -16.42
N GLU A 200 22.81 23.80 -17.74
CA GLU A 200 21.75 24.07 -18.72
C GLU A 200 20.60 23.05 -18.63
N ASP A 201 20.91 21.77 -18.38
CA ASP A 201 19.93 20.68 -18.43
C ASP A 201 19.60 20.08 -17.06
N ILE A 202 20.44 20.31 -16.03
CA ILE A 202 20.34 19.65 -14.71
C ILE A 202 20.27 20.69 -13.59
N LEU A 203 19.38 20.46 -12.63
CA LEU A 203 19.33 21.19 -11.37
C LEU A 203 19.53 20.22 -10.20
N THR A 204 20.60 20.42 -9.43
CA THR A 204 20.89 19.63 -8.22
C THR A 204 20.72 20.52 -6.99
N LEU A 205 19.77 20.17 -6.11
CA LEU A 205 19.60 20.83 -4.83
C LEU A 205 20.56 20.21 -3.81
N LEU A 206 21.44 21.01 -3.22
CA LEU A 206 22.33 20.63 -2.13
C LEU A 206 21.59 20.84 -0.79
N ARG A 207 20.60 19.97 -0.53
CA ARG A 207 19.67 20.12 0.60
C ARG A 207 20.39 20.07 1.96
N ASP A 208 20.05 21.02 2.81
CA ASP A 208 20.41 21.05 4.23
C ASP A 208 19.14 20.88 5.08
N PRO A 209 18.90 19.68 5.65
CA PRO A 209 17.69 19.41 6.42
C PRO A 209 17.53 20.29 7.68
N GLU A 210 18.61 20.79 8.26
CA GLU A 210 18.52 21.65 9.45
C GLU A 210 18.15 23.08 9.06
N GLU A 211 18.72 23.59 7.97
CA GLU A 211 18.32 24.88 7.41
C GLU A 211 16.85 24.85 6.93
N GLU A 212 16.46 23.80 6.20
CA GLU A 212 15.08 23.62 5.75
C GLU A 212 14.09 23.61 6.92
N LYS A 213 14.40 22.93 8.03
CA LYS A 213 13.56 22.94 9.25
C LYS A 213 13.42 24.34 9.85
N LEU A 214 14.46 25.16 9.81
CA LEU A 214 14.40 26.54 10.30
C LEU A 214 13.47 27.37 9.42
N VAL A 215 13.57 27.24 8.10
CA VAL A 215 12.67 27.92 7.15
C VAL A 215 11.23 27.45 7.36
N ASP A 216 11.00 26.13 7.48
CA ASP A 216 9.68 25.56 7.76
C ASP A 216 9.09 26.09 9.08
N ALA A 217 9.92 26.24 10.12
CA ALA A 217 9.48 26.77 11.42
C ALA A 217 9.10 28.26 11.34
N ILE A 218 9.88 29.07 10.61
CA ILE A 218 9.57 30.48 10.35
C ILE A 218 8.25 30.59 9.57
N ALA A 219 8.11 29.83 8.49
CA ALA A 219 6.89 29.80 7.69
C ALA A 219 5.68 29.41 8.54
N THR A 220 5.81 28.35 9.35
CA THR A 220 4.76 27.91 10.28
C THR A 220 4.37 29.01 11.26
N GLY A 221 5.35 29.74 11.82
CA GLY A 221 5.11 30.89 12.71
C GLY A 221 4.35 32.04 12.06
N LEU A 222 4.43 32.16 10.73
CA LEU A 222 3.70 33.14 9.93
C LEU A 222 2.39 32.59 9.34
N GLY A 223 1.97 31.38 9.73
CA GLY A 223 0.77 30.72 9.20
C GLY A 223 0.92 30.22 7.77
N MET A 224 2.14 30.05 7.29
CA MET A 224 2.49 29.54 5.97
C MET A 224 3.06 28.11 6.07
N ARG A 225 3.15 27.44 4.93
CA ARG A 225 3.79 26.13 4.79
C ARG A 225 4.47 26.00 3.43
N ARG A 226 5.29 24.98 3.27
CA ARG A 226 5.80 24.58 1.95
C ARG A 226 4.62 24.08 1.10
N VAL A 227 4.42 24.72 -0.05
CA VAL A 227 3.28 24.47 -0.96
C VAL A 227 3.70 24.00 -2.35
N GLY A 228 4.99 24.07 -2.67
CA GLY A 228 5.44 23.66 -3.99
C GLY A 228 6.92 23.81 -4.25
N PHE A 229 7.28 23.60 -5.51
CA PHE A 229 8.62 23.78 -6.05
C PHE A 229 8.57 24.59 -7.33
N VAL A 230 9.52 25.50 -7.52
CA VAL A 230 9.69 26.26 -8.76
C VAL A 230 11.06 25.98 -9.35
N PHE A 231 11.16 25.88 -10.66
CA PHE A 231 12.45 25.85 -11.35
C PHE A 231 12.41 26.57 -12.68
N THR A 232 13.59 26.95 -13.17
CA THR A 232 13.76 27.62 -14.46
C THR A 232 14.11 26.62 -15.56
N GLN A 233 13.57 26.88 -16.74
CA GLN A 233 13.85 26.12 -17.95
C GLN A 233 14.23 27.09 -19.07
N ALA A 234 15.43 26.89 -19.64
CA ALA A 234 15.85 27.62 -20.82
C ALA A 234 15.19 26.98 -22.06
N VAL A 235 14.01 27.48 -22.42
CA VAL A 235 13.32 27.09 -23.66
C VAL A 235 13.79 28.03 -24.79
N GLY A 236 13.80 27.57 -26.04
CA GLY A 236 14.05 28.44 -27.19
C GLY A 236 15.46 28.42 -27.80
N ARG A 237 16.36 27.51 -27.43
CA ARG A 237 17.55 27.23 -28.26
C ARG A 237 17.17 26.30 -29.41
N GLU A 238 17.35 26.75 -30.65
CA GLU A 238 17.12 25.95 -31.87
C GLU A 238 17.70 24.53 -31.72
N GLY A 239 16.88 23.51 -32.04
CA GLY A 239 17.30 22.11 -32.03
C GLY A 239 16.97 21.30 -30.75
N LYS A 240 16.48 21.93 -29.68
CA LYS A 240 15.92 21.24 -28.52
C LYS A 240 14.39 21.14 -28.70
N GLY A 241 13.89 20.00 -29.19
CA GLY A 241 12.47 19.82 -29.51
C GLY A 241 11.52 20.24 -28.39
N GLU A 242 10.32 20.69 -28.74
CA GLU A 242 9.33 21.24 -27.81
C GLU A 242 8.85 20.19 -26.79
N TYR A 243 9.07 20.43 -25.49
CA TYR A 243 8.57 19.59 -24.40
C TYR A 243 8.29 20.44 -23.15
N THR A 244 7.29 20.02 -22.38
CA THR A 244 6.87 20.74 -21.17
C THR A 244 7.85 20.51 -20.01
N MET A 245 8.14 19.24 -19.70
CA MET A 245 9.15 18.83 -18.73
C MET A 245 9.91 17.62 -19.26
N SER A 246 11.22 17.60 -19.02
CA SER A 246 12.07 16.45 -19.28
C SER A 246 11.82 15.34 -18.25
N SER A 247 12.23 14.12 -18.57
CA SER A 247 12.11 12.98 -17.65
C SER A 247 12.78 13.22 -16.29
N ARG A 248 13.92 13.92 -16.27
CA ARG A 248 14.61 14.29 -15.02
C ARG A 248 13.79 15.28 -14.19
N GLU A 249 13.18 16.28 -14.83
CA GLU A 249 12.33 17.26 -14.16
C GLU A 249 11.06 16.60 -13.62
N VAL A 250 10.43 15.70 -14.39
CA VAL A 250 9.27 14.93 -13.93
C VAL A 250 9.61 14.11 -12.68
N ILE A 251 10.74 13.40 -12.68
CA ILE A 251 11.15 12.56 -11.54
C ILE A 251 11.46 13.43 -10.32
N GLN A 252 12.21 14.53 -10.48
CA GLN A 252 12.51 15.45 -9.38
C GLN A 252 11.23 16.10 -8.82
N ALA A 253 10.31 16.53 -9.69
CA ALA A 253 9.06 17.12 -9.25
C ALA A 253 8.15 16.09 -8.57
N ALA A 254 8.11 14.84 -9.05
CA ALA A 254 7.39 13.74 -8.40
C ALA A 254 7.97 13.38 -7.02
N GLU A 255 9.29 13.41 -6.86
CA GLU A 255 9.99 13.25 -5.59
C GLU A 255 9.57 14.35 -4.60
N LEU A 256 9.70 15.61 -5.00
CA LEU A 256 9.37 16.74 -4.14
C LEU A 256 7.88 16.81 -3.80
N GLN A 257 7.00 16.49 -4.75
CA GLN A 257 5.56 16.37 -4.49
C GLN A 257 5.23 15.22 -3.54
N ALA A 258 5.91 14.08 -3.67
CA ALA A 258 5.74 12.93 -2.77
C ALA A 258 6.15 13.26 -1.33
N GLU A 259 7.22 14.05 -1.15
CA GLU A 259 7.72 14.53 0.14
C GLU A 259 6.88 15.66 0.74
N GLY A 260 6.34 16.56 -0.10
CA GLY A 260 5.58 17.74 0.33
C GLY A 260 4.33 17.43 1.14
N GLY A 261 3.75 16.24 0.95
CA GLY A 261 2.71 15.69 1.82
C GLY A 261 1.39 16.48 1.81
N ILE A 262 1.11 17.22 0.74
CA ILE A 262 -0.16 17.92 0.49
C ILE A 262 -0.75 17.46 -0.84
N GLU A 263 -2.07 17.50 -0.95
CA GLU A 263 -2.77 17.14 -2.19
C GLU A 263 -2.65 18.26 -3.22
N GLU A 264 -2.58 19.52 -2.77
CA GLU A 264 -2.58 20.74 -3.59
C GLU A 264 -1.18 21.15 -4.07
N TRP A 265 -0.17 20.28 -3.96
CA TRP A 265 1.22 20.61 -4.31
C TRP A 265 1.34 21.17 -5.73
N VAL A 266 2.08 22.27 -5.89
CA VAL A 266 2.31 22.94 -7.17
C VAL A 266 3.77 22.84 -7.59
N THR A 267 4.00 22.47 -8.84
CA THR A 267 5.28 22.59 -9.54
C THR A 267 5.18 23.73 -10.54
N ALA A 268 5.94 24.81 -10.34
CA ALA A 268 5.99 25.95 -11.24
C ALA A 268 7.23 25.88 -12.14
N VAL A 269 7.05 26.16 -13.42
CA VAL A 269 8.12 26.23 -14.42
C VAL A 269 8.19 27.65 -14.93
N VAL A 270 9.38 28.23 -14.86
CA VAL A 270 9.66 29.57 -15.40
C VAL A 270 10.42 29.39 -16.70
N LYS A 271 9.74 29.64 -17.81
CA LYS A 271 10.29 29.55 -19.17
C LYS A 271 10.72 30.94 -19.64
N LEU A 272 11.86 31.01 -20.30
CA LEU A 272 12.26 32.19 -21.06
C LEU A 272 11.97 31.93 -22.53
N GLU A 273 11.26 32.84 -23.18
CA GLU A 273 11.08 32.84 -24.63
C GLU A 273 11.81 34.05 -25.20
N VAL A 274 12.79 33.79 -26.07
CA VAL A 274 13.47 34.86 -26.81
C VAL A 274 12.64 35.15 -28.06
N ASN A 275 12.03 36.32 -28.10
CA ASN A 275 11.27 36.81 -29.24
C ASN A 275 12.19 37.06 -30.44
N GLU A 276 11.62 37.14 -31.64
CA GLU A 276 12.34 37.39 -32.90
C GLU A 276 13.17 38.68 -32.87
N ASP A 277 12.77 39.66 -32.05
CA ASP A 277 13.48 40.93 -31.84
C ASP A 277 14.66 40.83 -30.87
N GLY A 278 14.95 39.65 -30.33
CA GLY A 278 16.00 39.40 -29.33
C GLY A 278 15.63 39.83 -27.91
N ALA A 279 14.40 40.31 -27.70
CA ALA A 279 13.84 40.56 -26.38
C ALA A 279 13.44 39.22 -25.73
N ALA A 280 13.68 39.07 -24.42
CA ALA A 280 13.37 37.84 -23.70
C ALA A 280 12.15 38.06 -22.81
N ASP A 281 11.07 37.33 -23.07
CA ASP A 281 9.85 37.31 -22.28
C ASP A 281 9.88 36.11 -21.32
N VAL A 282 9.43 36.32 -20.08
CA VAL A 282 9.37 35.26 -19.08
C VAL A 282 7.93 34.77 -18.94
N HIS A 283 7.73 33.47 -19.14
CA HIS A 283 6.44 32.79 -18.99
C HIS A 283 6.42 31.89 -17.76
N PHE A 284 5.31 31.91 -17.03
CA PHE A 284 5.08 31.03 -15.89
C PHE A 284 4.04 29.98 -16.26
N GLU A 285 4.40 28.73 -16.03
CA GLU A 285 3.46 27.61 -16.11
C GLU A 285 3.40 26.92 -14.76
N ALA A 286 2.22 26.46 -14.38
CA ALA A 286 2.02 25.73 -13.13
C ALA A 286 1.42 24.37 -13.45
N PHE A 287 1.93 23.34 -12.79
CA PHE A 287 1.52 21.96 -12.96
C PHE A 287 1.42 21.27 -11.62
N GLN A 288 0.63 20.20 -11.60
CA GLN A 288 0.67 19.19 -10.57
C GLN A 288 1.02 17.85 -11.23
N LEU A 289 1.89 17.06 -10.61
CA LEU A 289 2.19 15.73 -11.11
C LEU A 289 1.00 14.84 -10.80
N SER A 290 0.56 14.07 -11.79
CA SER A 290 -0.60 13.19 -11.64
C SER A 290 -0.40 12.16 -10.54
N ASP A 291 -1.50 11.71 -9.94
CA ASP A 291 -1.47 10.71 -8.86
C ASP A 291 -0.73 9.44 -9.28
N ILE A 292 -0.88 9.05 -10.55
CA ILE A 292 -0.18 7.90 -11.12
C ILE A 292 1.32 8.15 -11.25
N CYS A 293 1.75 9.37 -11.59
CA CYS A 293 3.18 9.73 -11.63
C CYS A 293 3.81 9.60 -10.24
N VAL A 294 3.17 10.22 -9.23
CA VAL A 294 3.63 10.17 -7.83
C VAL A 294 3.65 8.73 -7.32
N LYS A 295 2.65 7.92 -7.68
CA LYS A 295 2.60 6.49 -7.35
C LYS A 295 3.74 5.70 -7.98
N LEU A 296 4.00 5.89 -9.28
CA LEU A 296 5.10 5.24 -10.00
C LEU A 296 6.45 5.59 -9.37
N PHE A 297 6.63 6.84 -8.93
CA PHE A 297 7.82 7.27 -8.19
C PHE A 297 7.96 6.54 -6.86
N LYS A 298 6.93 6.59 -6.01
CA LYS A 298 6.93 5.95 -4.68
C LYS A 298 7.15 4.44 -4.74
N GLU A 299 6.67 3.78 -5.80
CA GLU A 299 6.87 2.35 -6.02
C GLU A 299 8.18 2.02 -6.78
N GLY A 300 8.98 3.02 -7.15
CA GLY A 300 10.29 2.85 -7.78
C GLY A 300 10.26 2.33 -9.22
N TRP A 301 9.19 2.62 -9.97
CA TRP A 301 8.98 2.14 -11.33
C TRP A 301 9.80 2.89 -12.38
N PHE A 302 10.17 4.16 -12.13
CA PHE A 302 11.03 4.93 -13.03
C PHE A 302 12.43 4.30 -13.13
N ASP A 303 12.95 4.25 -14.35
CA ASP A 303 14.33 3.93 -14.64
C ASP A 303 15.18 5.22 -14.57
N THR A 304 15.74 5.47 -13.39
CA THR A 304 16.58 6.64 -13.08
C THR A 304 18.01 6.49 -13.59
N GLU A 305 18.43 5.30 -14.01
CA GLU A 305 19.79 5.01 -14.49
C GLU A 305 19.92 5.17 -16.01
N ALA A 306 18.80 5.28 -16.72
CA ALA A 306 18.80 5.58 -18.15
C ALA A 306 19.22 7.05 -18.39
N VAL A 307 20.53 7.26 -18.56
CA VAL A 307 21.12 8.59 -18.79
C VAL A 307 20.86 9.09 -20.22
N ASP A 308 20.67 8.17 -21.18
CA ASP A 308 20.46 8.45 -22.61
C ASP A 308 19.03 8.14 -23.06
N GLY A 309 18.42 9.07 -23.80
CA GLY A 309 17.07 8.91 -24.35
C GLY A 309 16.43 10.22 -24.78
N ASP A 310 15.23 10.13 -25.33
CA ASP A 310 14.39 11.29 -25.63
C ASP A 310 13.94 11.96 -24.31
N PRO A 311 14.24 13.25 -24.08
CA PRO A 311 13.83 13.95 -22.85
C PRO A 311 12.31 13.97 -22.65
N LYS A 312 11.52 13.81 -23.71
CA LYS A 312 10.05 13.84 -23.71
C LYS A 312 9.41 12.63 -23.05
N VAL A 313 10.17 11.56 -22.85
CA VAL A 313 9.64 10.30 -22.33
C VAL A 313 10.37 9.85 -21.07
N SER A 314 9.61 9.31 -20.13
CA SER A 314 10.13 8.65 -18.95
C SER A 314 10.16 7.14 -19.15
N LYS A 315 11.31 6.54 -18.86
CA LYS A 315 11.53 5.09 -18.96
C LYS A 315 11.08 4.38 -17.69
N MET A 316 10.44 3.23 -17.86
CA MET A 316 9.93 2.38 -16.79
C MET A 316 10.73 1.09 -16.70
N LYS A 317 11.02 0.64 -15.47
CA LYS A 317 11.70 -0.64 -15.20
C LYS A 317 10.86 -1.87 -15.56
N LYS A 318 9.53 -1.69 -15.67
CA LYS A 318 8.55 -2.73 -15.97
C LYS A 318 7.55 -2.19 -17.00
N ASP A 319 6.85 -3.10 -17.67
CA ASP A 319 5.81 -2.72 -18.62
C ASP A 319 4.63 -2.06 -17.87
N VAL A 320 4.19 -0.91 -18.38
CA VAL A 320 2.99 -0.19 -17.94
C VAL A 320 2.00 -0.11 -19.11
N VAL A 321 0.71 -0.04 -18.80
CA VAL A 321 -0.32 0.09 -19.84
C VAL A 321 -0.65 1.54 -20.09
N VAL A 322 -0.44 1.99 -21.33
CA VAL A 322 -0.96 3.28 -21.83
C VAL A 322 -2.02 2.97 -22.89
N GLY A 323 -3.28 3.30 -22.61
CA GLY A 323 -4.40 2.95 -23.48
C GLY A 323 -4.61 1.44 -23.59
N THR A 324 -4.21 0.83 -24.71
CA THR A 324 -4.31 -0.62 -24.96
C THR A 324 -2.95 -1.28 -25.16
N LYS A 325 -1.86 -0.54 -25.01
CA LYS A 325 -0.50 -1.02 -25.26
C LYS A 325 0.30 -1.13 -23.97
N ASP A 326 1.05 -2.21 -23.85
CA ASP A 326 2.12 -2.34 -22.86
C ASP A 326 3.36 -1.61 -23.40
N VAL A 327 3.85 -0.64 -22.64
CA VAL A 327 5.00 0.21 -23.00
C VAL A 327 5.97 0.33 -21.84
N ARG A 328 7.23 0.64 -22.16
CA ARG A 328 8.26 1.02 -21.18
C ARG A 328 8.68 2.48 -21.25
N GLU A 329 8.21 3.20 -22.26
CA GLU A 329 8.46 4.63 -22.43
C GLU A 329 7.10 5.31 -22.41
N VAL A 330 6.92 6.23 -21.47
CA VAL A 330 5.69 6.99 -21.29
C VAL A 330 5.99 8.44 -21.59
N ASP A 331 5.19 9.05 -22.46
CA ASP A 331 5.25 10.48 -22.73
C ASP A 331 4.99 11.26 -21.43
N ASN A 332 5.89 12.20 -21.12
CA ASN A 332 5.85 12.96 -19.89
C ASN A 332 4.56 13.76 -19.73
N ASP A 333 3.89 14.16 -20.82
CA ASP A 333 2.64 14.91 -20.76
C ASP A 333 1.49 14.11 -20.11
N PHE A 334 1.57 12.78 -20.02
CA PHE A 334 0.61 11.98 -19.23
C PHE A 334 0.73 12.23 -17.73
N PHE A 335 1.87 12.73 -17.27
CA PHE A 335 2.14 13.00 -15.87
C PHE A 335 1.84 14.44 -15.46
N LEU A 336 1.66 15.35 -16.43
CA LEU A 336 1.48 16.77 -16.17
C LEU A 336 0.00 17.14 -16.17
N VAL A 337 -0.46 17.65 -15.03
CA VAL A 337 -1.81 18.18 -14.89
C VAL A 337 -1.71 19.70 -14.76
N PRO A 338 -2.14 20.48 -15.77
CA PRO A 338 -2.03 21.94 -15.74
C PRO A 338 -2.82 22.55 -14.58
N VAL A 339 -2.21 23.50 -13.89
CA VAL A 339 -2.83 24.28 -12.81
C VAL A 339 -3.04 25.71 -13.30
N LYS A 340 -4.24 26.24 -13.09
CA LYS A 340 -4.56 27.62 -13.48
C LYS A 340 -3.77 28.61 -12.63
N ILE A 341 -3.12 29.58 -13.27
CA ILE A 341 -2.52 30.71 -12.57
C ILE A 341 -3.55 31.83 -12.38
N SER A 342 -3.67 32.35 -11.16
CA SER A 342 -4.56 33.45 -10.79
C SER A 342 -3.77 34.67 -10.28
N ASP A 343 -4.40 35.85 -10.33
CA ASP A 343 -3.81 37.06 -9.77
C ASP A 343 -3.69 36.94 -8.25
N HIS A 344 -2.49 37.23 -7.73
CA HIS A 344 -2.23 37.17 -6.30
C HIS A 344 -2.80 38.39 -5.56
N GLN A 345 -3.59 38.14 -4.50
CA GLN A 345 -4.10 39.20 -3.64
C GLN A 345 -3.21 39.33 -2.41
N VAL A 346 -2.39 40.40 -2.37
CA VAL A 346 -1.48 40.65 -1.26
C VAL A 346 -2.26 41.12 -0.03
N ASN A 347 -2.44 40.26 0.97
CA ASN A 347 -2.82 40.71 2.31
C ASN A 347 -1.54 41.09 3.07
N ARG A 348 -1.12 42.35 2.97
CA ARG A 348 0.05 42.85 3.71
C ARG A 348 -0.19 42.72 5.21
N PHE A 349 0.72 42.02 5.89
CA PHE A 349 0.89 42.12 7.34
C PHE A 349 1.25 43.57 7.68
N LEU A 350 0.36 44.26 8.41
CA LEU A 350 0.63 45.54 9.06
C LEU A 350 1.23 45.32 10.44
#